data_AF-A0A1V5TIK4-F1
#
_entry.id   AF-A0A1V5TIK4-F1
#
_cell.length_a   1.000
_cell.length_b   1.000
_cell.length_c   1.000
_cell.angle_alpha   90.00
_cell.angle_beta   90.00
_cell.angle_gamma   90.00
#
_symmetry.space_group_name_H-M   'P 1'
#
loop_
_entity.id
_entity.type
_entity.pdbx_description
1 polymer ?
#
loop_
_entity_poly.entity_id
_entity_poly.type
_entity_poly.pdbx_seq_one_letter_code
_entity_poly.pdbx_strand_id
1 'polypeptide(L)'
;MVKAEHGNLYSFNNGGTGGALDYEEGAGYGEGWLDHDVGYGGWDDETRYYLNGNDPGAGTADHSDVNTIMWSWCGQVNDVNLQTHYFDNMEDLESEYPEVTFIYMTGHREDGQADLAANNQIRDYVENNEKVLFDFADIESYDPDGTFYPNDNGACSWCSTWCASHECPSCGSCSHSHCFNCYNKGKAFWWMLARMAGWDGTAGDACP
;
A
#
# COMPACT_ATOMS: atom_id res chain seq x y z
N MET A 1 35.35 14.68 -2.92
CA MET A 1 34.59 15.42 -3.95
C MET A 1 34.89 14.80 -5.32
N VAL A 2 34.06 13.85 -5.74
CA VAL A 2 33.65 13.41 -7.10
C VAL A 2 32.43 12.51 -6.80
N LYS A 3 31.21 13.03 -6.62
CA LYS A 3 30.16 13.13 -7.66
C LYS A 3 30.38 12.17 -8.84
N ALA A 4 29.97 10.93 -8.66
CA ALA A 4 29.31 10.19 -9.72
C ALA A 4 27.85 10.04 -9.27
N GLU A 5 27.02 10.99 -9.71
CA GLU A 5 25.56 10.88 -9.58
C GLU A 5 25.13 9.72 -10.48
N HIS A 6 25.05 8.53 -9.89
CA HIS A 6 23.91 7.68 -10.21
C HIS A 6 22.71 8.57 -9.86
N GLY A 7 21.90 8.96 -10.85
CA GLY A 7 20.69 9.74 -10.61
C GLY A 7 19.96 9.13 -9.41
N ASN A 8 19.67 9.96 -8.42
CA ASN A 8 19.24 9.52 -7.09
C ASN A 8 18.10 8.51 -7.24
N LEU A 9 18.38 7.25 -6.89
CA LEU A 9 17.50 6.09 -7.04
C LEU A 9 16.12 6.31 -6.39
N TYR A 10 16.05 7.29 -5.48
CA TYR A 10 14.86 7.68 -4.73
C TYR A 10 14.46 9.15 -4.97
N SER A 11 14.92 9.76 -6.07
CA SER A 11 14.38 11.05 -6.50
C SER A 11 12.89 10.88 -6.78
N PHE A 12 12.08 11.79 -6.25
CA PHE A 12 10.65 11.85 -6.47
C PHE A 12 10.27 13.23 -7.00
N ASN A 13 9.44 13.29 -8.03
CA ASN A 13 8.75 14.50 -8.45
C ASN A 13 7.48 14.17 -9.24
N ASN A 14 6.52 15.08 -9.22
CA ASN A 14 5.32 15.00 -10.06
C ASN A 14 5.72 15.01 -11.55
N GLY A 15 5.28 13.99 -12.28
CA GLY A 15 5.56 13.74 -13.68
C GLY A 15 6.81 12.92 -13.96
N GLY A 16 7.47 12.34 -12.93
CA GLY A 16 8.60 11.42 -13.07
C GLY A 16 9.81 11.98 -13.84
N THR A 17 9.92 13.31 -13.94
CA THR A 17 10.88 13.96 -14.82
C THR A 17 12.33 13.67 -14.40
N GLY A 18 13.19 13.43 -15.38
CA GLY A 18 14.59 13.07 -15.13
C GLY A 18 14.79 11.65 -14.58
N GLY A 19 13.79 10.77 -14.72
CA GLY A 19 13.82 9.39 -14.22
C GLY A 19 13.55 9.28 -12.73
N ALA A 20 12.84 10.27 -12.17
CA ALA A 20 12.38 10.23 -10.78
C ALA A 20 11.15 9.33 -10.64
N LEU A 21 10.93 8.83 -9.44
CA LEU A 21 9.66 8.24 -9.04
C LEU A 21 8.55 9.29 -9.13
N ASP A 22 7.38 8.82 -9.53
CA ASP A 22 6.14 9.56 -9.44
C ASP A 22 5.14 8.74 -8.61
N TYR A 23 4.33 9.45 -7.83
CA TYR A 23 3.38 8.90 -6.89
C TYR A 23 2.16 9.80 -6.98
N GLU A 24 1.07 9.17 -7.38
CA GLU A 24 -0.21 9.79 -7.62
C GLU A 24 -1.22 9.18 -6.66
N GLU A 25 -1.96 10.04 -5.95
CA GLU A 25 -3.03 9.66 -5.04
C GLU A 25 -4.37 10.05 -5.67
N GLY A 26 -5.27 9.09 -5.80
CA GLY A 26 -6.62 9.31 -6.34
C GLY A 26 -7.44 10.33 -5.55
N ALA A 27 -8.65 10.60 -6.03
CA ALA A 27 -9.54 11.60 -5.42
C ALA A 27 -10.02 11.24 -4.01
N GLY A 28 -9.79 10.01 -3.55
CA GLY A 28 -10.22 9.53 -2.25
C GLY A 28 -11.75 9.52 -2.19
N TYR A 29 -12.37 10.32 -1.31
CA TYR A 29 -13.84 10.44 -1.26
C TYR A 29 -14.36 11.74 -1.94
N GLY A 30 -13.50 12.40 -2.71
CA GLY A 30 -13.87 13.55 -3.52
C GLY A 30 -14.23 13.14 -4.94
N GLU A 31 -14.89 14.02 -5.69
CA GLU A 31 -15.12 13.77 -7.12
C GLU A 31 -13.78 13.83 -7.89
N GLY A 32 -13.40 12.75 -8.57
CA GLY A 32 -12.22 12.71 -9.42
C GLY A 32 -11.84 11.28 -9.85
N TRP A 33 -10.59 11.10 -10.25
CA TRP A 33 -10.04 9.84 -10.75
C TRP A 33 -9.67 8.91 -9.60
N LEU A 34 -9.76 7.59 -9.84
CA LEU A 34 -9.53 6.56 -8.82
C LEU A 34 -10.31 6.89 -7.54
N ASP A 35 -11.61 7.16 -7.71
CA ASP A 35 -12.51 7.53 -6.63
C ASP A 35 -12.80 6.34 -5.69
N HIS A 36 -13.05 6.67 -4.43
CA HIS A 36 -13.29 5.82 -3.29
C HIS A 36 -12.11 4.88 -2.94
N ASP A 37 -12.42 3.88 -2.11
CA ASP A 37 -11.53 2.80 -1.73
C ASP A 37 -12.07 1.47 -2.30
N VAL A 38 -11.26 0.41 -2.22
CA VAL A 38 -11.59 -0.90 -2.80
C VAL A 38 -12.84 -1.54 -2.19
N GLY A 39 -13.34 -1.05 -1.06
CA GLY A 39 -14.59 -1.48 -0.44
C GLY A 39 -15.85 -1.13 -1.25
N TYR A 40 -15.74 -0.22 -2.22
CA TYR A 40 -16.83 0.20 -3.10
C TYR A 40 -16.73 -0.52 -4.45
N GLY A 41 -17.85 -0.83 -5.09
CA GLY A 41 -17.82 -1.41 -6.43
C GLY A 41 -17.35 -0.40 -7.48
N GLY A 42 -16.70 -0.89 -8.55
CA GLY A 42 -16.26 -0.07 -9.69
C GLY A 42 -14.82 0.42 -9.60
N TRP A 43 -14.07 0.13 -8.53
CA TRP A 43 -12.64 0.47 -8.41
C TRP A 43 -11.78 -0.11 -9.54
N ASP A 44 -12.18 -1.26 -10.09
CA ASP A 44 -11.54 -1.91 -11.23
C ASP A 44 -11.85 -1.18 -12.54
N ASP A 45 -13.08 -0.70 -12.73
CA ASP A 45 -13.43 0.17 -13.86
C ASP A 45 -12.72 1.52 -13.79
N GLU A 46 -12.62 2.13 -12.60
CA GLU A 46 -11.82 3.35 -12.37
C GLU A 46 -10.34 3.12 -12.73
N THR A 47 -9.79 1.96 -12.37
CA THR A 47 -8.43 1.57 -12.75
C THR A 47 -8.27 1.52 -14.27
N ARG A 48 -9.23 0.91 -14.98
CA ARG A 48 -9.24 0.86 -16.44
C ARG A 48 -9.37 2.24 -17.06
N TYR A 49 -10.22 3.11 -16.51
CA TYR A 49 -10.37 4.48 -17.01
C TYR A 49 -9.10 5.29 -16.87
N TYR A 50 -8.45 5.19 -15.70
CA TYR A 50 -7.17 5.85 -15.43
C TYR A 50 -6.07 5.34 -16.36
N LEU A 51 -5.79 4.04 -16.38
CA LEU A 51 -4.70 3.47 -17.19
C LEU A 51 -4.90 3.65 -18.70
N ASN A 52 -6.14 3.66 -19.18
CA ASN A 52 -6.44 3.87 -20.61
C ASN A 52 -6.52 5.35 -21.01
N GLY A 53 -6.29 6.30 -20.08
CA GLY A 53 -6.40 7.74 -20.34
C GLY A 53 -7.82 8.20 -20.72
N ASN A 54 -8.84 7.49 -20.24
CA ASN A 54 -10.25 7.78 -20.51
C ASN A 54 -10.93 8.53 -19.36
N ASP A 55 -10.23 8.76 -18.25
CA ASP A 55 -10.75 9.47 -17.09
C ASP A 55 -10.83 11.00 -17.35
N PRO A 56 -12.03 11.60 -17.33
CA PRO A 56 -12.20 13.02 -17.61
C PRO A 56 -11.64 13.96 -16.52
N GLY A 57 -11.34 13.44 -15.32
CA GLY A 57 -10.79 14.17 -14.17
C GLY A 57 -9.27 14.08 -14.03
N ALA A 58 -8.62 13.05 -14.59
CA ALA A 58 -7.16 12.88 -14.59
C ALA A 58 -6.43 13.72 -15.67
N GLY A 59 -7.17 14.28 -16.63
CA GLY A 59 -6.63 15.00 -17.78
C GLY A 59 -6.57 14.13 -19.04
N THR A 60 -5.80 14.55 -20.06
CA THR A 60 -5.63 13.79 -21.32
C THR A 60 -4.25 13.14 -21.42
N ALA A 61 -3.55 13.00 -20.29
CA ALA A 61 -2.25 12.36 -20.26
C ALA A 61 -2.46 10.85 -20.44
N ASP A 62 -1.69 10.26 -21.33
CA ASP A 62 -1.53 8.82 -21.40
C ASP A 62 -0.84 8.38 -20.09
N HIS A 63 -1.51 7.55 -19.28
CA HIS A 63 -0.98 7.01 -18.02
C HIS A 63 -0.20 5.71 -18.24
N SER A 64 0.31 5.48 -19.45
CA SER A 64 1.16 4.34 -19.80
C SER A 64 2.50 4.30 -19.08
N ASP A 65 2.88 5.37 -18.36
CA ASP A 65 4.04 5.43 -17.48
C ASP A 65 3.78 4.83 -16.08
N VAL A 66 2.52 4.55 -15.74
CA VAL A 66 2.15 3.87 -14.50
C VAL A 66 2.50 2.39 -14.60
N ASN A 67 3.34 1.91 -13.69
CA ASN A 67 3.81 0.52 -13.65
C ASN A 67 3.42 -0.21 -12.35
N THR A 68 2.80 0.49 -11.41
CA THR A 68 2.41 -0.06 -10.10
C THR A 68 1.08 0.55 -9.66
N ILE A 69 0.13 -0.28 -9.24
CA ILE A 69 -1.14 0.16 -8.66
C ILE A 69 -1.39 -0.57 -7.35
N MET A 70 -1.93 0.14 -6.37
CA MET A 70 -2.36 -0.39 -5.09
C MET A 70 -3.64 0.30 -4.67
N TRP A 71 -4.68 -0.48 -4.36
CA TRP A 71 -5.90 0.02 -3.77
C TRP A 71 -5.96 -0.29 -2.27
N SER A 72 -6.35 0.69 -1.48
CA SER A 72 -6.48 0.55 -0.03
C SER A 72 -7.90 0.19 0.40
N TRP A 73 -8.00 -0.44 1.57
CA TRP A 73 -9.26 -0.65 2.30
C TRP A 73 -9.45 0.43 3.36
N CYS A 74 -10.64 1.00 3.48
CA CYS A 74 -10.96 1.92 4.57
C CYS A 74 -11.44 1.16 5.81
N GLY A 75 -12.43 0.27 5.67
CA GLY A 75 -12.93 -0.63 6.74
C GLY A 75 -13.84 -1.78 6.25
N GLN A 76 -14.04 -1.90 4.94
CA GLN A 76 -15.05 -2.78 4.32
C GLN A 76 -14.51 -4.16 3.94
N VAL A 77 -13.29 -4.51 4.36
CA VAL A 77 -12.58 -5.74 3.92
C VAL A 77 -13.38 -7.01 4.23
N ASN A 78 -14.18 -6.99 5.29
CA ASN A 78 -15.05 -8.09 5.71
C ASN A 78 -16.54 -7.85 5.42
N ASP A 79 -16.88 -6.82 4.64
CA ASP A 79 -18.27 -6.50 4.24
C ASP A 79 -18.61 -7.02 2.83
N VAL A 80 -17.60 -7.46 2.08
CA VAL A 80 -17.72 -7.94 0.70
C VAL A 80 -17.29 -9.40 0.56
N ASN A 81 -17.68 -10.04 -0.56
CA ASN A 81 -17.11 -11.33 -0.93
C ASN A 81 -15.76 -11.08 -1.64
N LEU A 82 -14.66 -11.36 -0.93
CA LEU A 82 -13.30 -11.13 -1.44
C LEU A 82 -13.02 -11.83 -2.77
N GLN A 83 -13.58 -13.01 -3.03
CA GLN A 83 -13.37 -13.70 -4.30
C GLN A 83 -13.87 -12.86 -5.47
N THR A 84 -15.16 -12.52 -5.47
CA THR A 84 -15.79 -11.84 -6.61
C THR A 84 -15.56 -10.34 -6.62
N HIS A 85 -15.26 -9.74 -5.47
CA HIS A 85 -15.10 -8.29 -5.35
C HIS A 85 -13.64 -7.84 -5.49
N TYR A 86 -12.70 -8.69 -5.07
CA TYR A 86 -11.29 -8.32 -5.01
C TYR A 86 -10.42 -9.23 -5.86
N PHE A 87 -10.42 -10.54 -5.63
CA PHE A 87 -9.50 -11.45 -6.32
C PHE A 87 -9.78 -11.57 -7.81
N ASP A 88 -11.03 -11.84 -8.21
CA ASP A 88 -11.41 -11.96 -9.63
C ASP A 88 -11.11 -10.66 -10.39
N ASN A 89 -11.44 -9.51 -9.80
CA ASN A 89 -11.17 -8.20 -10.40
C ASN A 89 -9.66 -7.89 -10.51
N MET A 90 -8.86 -8.25 -9.49
CA MET A 90 -7.39 -8.10 -9.56
C MET A 90 -6.79 -9.01 -10.63
N GLU A 91 -7.26 -10.25 -10.77
CA GLU A 91 -6.83 -11.17 -11.83
C GLU A 91 -7.16 -10.63 -13.23
N ASP A 92 -8.36 -10.07 -13.40
CA ASP A 92 -8.77 -9.44 -14.65
C ASP A 92 -7.85 -8.25 -14.99
N LEU A 93 -7.57 -7.37 -14.02
CA LEU A 93 -6.66 -6.23 -14.22
C LEU A 93 -5.23 -6.66 -14.54
N GLU A 94 -4.69 -7.66 -13.85
CA GLU A 94 -3.36 -8.21 -14.12
C GLU A 94 -3.27 -8.82 -15.54
N SER A 95 -4.35 -9.45 -16.01
CA SER A 95 -4.46 -10.02 -17.36
C SER A 95 -4.55 -8.93 -18.43
N GLU A 96 -5.31 -7.87 -18.15
CA GLU A 96 -5.50 -6.73 -19.04
C GLU A 96 -4.26 -5.83 -19.13
N TYR A 97 -3.52 -5.67 -18.03
CA TYR A 97 -2.38 -4.76 -17.89
C TYR A 97 -1.10 -5.49 -17.42
N PRO A 98 -0.51 -6.37 -18.23
CA PRO A 98 0.60 -7.24 -17.81
C PRO A 98 1.92 -6.50 -17.50
N GLU A 99 2.02 -5.21 -17.86
CA GLU A 99 3.18 -4.37 -17.53
C GLU A 99 3.00 -3.61 -16.20
N VAL A 100 1.82 -3.68 -15.58
CA VAL A 100 1.51 -3.06 -14.29
C VAL A 100 1.58 -4.13 -13.19
N THR A 101 2.30 -3.83 -12.12
CA THR A 101 2.27 -4.65 -10.91
C THR A 101 1.13 -4.20 -10.00
N PHE A 102 0.17 -5.09 -9.76
CA PHE A 102 -0.92 -4.85 -8.82
C PHE A 102 -0.52 -5.37 -7.43
N ILE A 103 -0.46 -4.46 -6.47
CA ILE A 103 -0.13 -4.78 -5.07
C ILE A 103 -1.44 -5.09 -4.34
N TYR A 104 -1.52 -6.30 -3.80
CA TYR A 104 -2.60 -6.70 -2.92
C TYR A 104 -2.37 -6.08 -1.54
N MET A 105 -3.45 -5.80 -0.80
CA MET A 105 -3.36 -5.12 0.49
C MET A 105 -4.36 -5.73 1.47
N THR A 106 -3.95 -5.94 2.72
CA THR A 106 -4.89 -6.28 3.80
C THR A 106 -5.61 -5.03 4.30
N GLY A 107 -6.79 -5.21 4.89
CA GLY A 107 -7.44 -4.13 5.65
C GLY A 107 -6.65 -3.76 6.90
N HIS A 108 -7.04 -2.65 7.53
CA HIS A 108 -6.56 -2.34 8.88
C HIS A 108 -7.18 -3.32 9.89
N ARG A 109 -6.57 -3.45 11.07
CA ARG A 109 -7.12 -4.25 12.17
C ARG A 109 -8.29 -3.53 12.81
N GLU A 110 -9.37 -4.26 13.06
CA GLU A 110 -10.48 -3.81 13.89
C GLU A 110 -10.64 -4.71 15.13
N ASP A 111 -11.66 -4.45 15.95
CA ASP A 111 -11.98 -5.25 17.14
C ASP A 111 -12.57 -6.65 16.81
N GLY A 112 -12.65 -7.00 15.53
CA GLY A 112 -13.41 -8.13 15.02
C GLY A 112 -12.60 -9.42 14.87
N GLN A 113 -13.32 -10.53 14.70
CA GLN A 113 -12.76 -11.75 14.09
C GLN A 113 -13.00 -11.78 12.57
N ALA A 114 -13.89 -10.91 12.08
CA ALA A 114 -14.28 -10.88 10.68
C ALA A 114 -13.20 -10.24 9.80
N ASP A 115 -12.64 -9.10 10.21
CA ASP A 115 -11.48 -8.47 9.57
C ASP A 115 -10.27 -9.41 9.60
N LEU A 116 -10.00 -10.07 10.73
CA LEU A 116 -8.91 -11.04 10.83
C LEU A 116 -9.08 -12.19 9.82
N ALA A 117 -10.30 -12.75 9.71
CA ALA A 117 -10.60 -13.81 8.76
C ALA A 117 -10.51 -13.35 7.29
N ALA A 118 -10.91 -12.12 7.00
CA ALA A 118 -10.78 -11.52 5.67
C ALA A 118 -9.31 -11.26 5.31
N ASN A 119 -8.54 -10.69 6.23
CA ASN A 119 -7.10 -10.45 6.07
C ASN A 119 -6.31 -11.74 5.88
N ASN A 120 -6.67 -12.82 6.59
CA ASN A 120 -6.06 -14.13 6.37
C ASN A 120 -6.41 -14.72 5.00
N GLN A 121 -7.64 -14.53 4.50
CA GLN A 121 -7.98 -14.94 3.12
C GLN A 121 -7.14 -14.20 2.07
N ILE A 122 -6.88 -12.91 2.26
CA ILE A 122 -6.00 -12.13 1.36
C ILE A 122 -4.57 -12.67 1.43
N ARG A 123 -4.03 -12.93 2.63
CA ARG A 123 -2.69 -13.53 2.80
C ARG A 123 -2.58 -14.89 2.11
N ASP A 124 -3.52 -15.77 2.37
CA ASP A 124 -3.57 -17.11 1.78
C ASP A 124 -3.63 -17.01 0.25
N TYR A 125 -4.44 -16.11 -0.28
CA TYR A 125 -4.55 -15.91 -1.73
C TYR A 125 -3.23 -15.40 -2.33
N VAL A 126 -2.59 -14.41 -1.71
CA VAL A 126 -1.31 -13.87 -2.19
C VAL A 126 -0.20 -14.93 -2.12
N GLU A 127 -0.07 -15.66 -1.02
CA GLU A 127 0.94 -16.70 -0.87
C GLU A 127 0.77 -17.81 -1.90
N ASN A 128 -0.47 -18.29 -2.11
CA ASN A 128 -0.75 -19.37 -3.05
C ASN A 128 -0.57 -18.98 -4.52
N ASN A 129 -0.62 -17.69 -4.85
CA ASN A 129 -0.54 -17.17 -6.22
C ASN A 129 0.70 -16.30 -6.48
N GLU A 130 1.66 -16.30 -5.56
CA GLU A 130 2.94 -15.56 -5.65
C GLU A 130 2.78 -14.05 -5.94
N LYS A 131 1.79 -13.42 -5.30
CA LYS A 131 1.48 -11.99 -5.48
C LYS A 131 2.32 -11.08 -4.58
N VAL A 132 2.31 -9.77 -4.85
CA VAL A 132 2.88 -8.76 -3.95
C VAL A 132 1.84 -8.34 -2.92
N LEU A 133 2.20 -8.38 -1.63
CA LEU A 133 1.31 -7.99 -0.53
C LEU A 133 1.87 -6.81 0.26
N PHE A 134 1.03 -5.80 0.50
CA PHE A 134 1.23 -4.80 1.53
C PHE A 134 0.30 -5.07 2.73
N ASP A 135 0.88 -5.59 3.81
CA ASP A 135 0.09 -6.12 4.93
C ASP A 135 -0.10 -5.10 6.06
N PHE A 136 -1.11 -4.24 5.94
CA PHE A 136 -1.50 -3.31 7.00
C PHE A 136 -1.85 -4.02 8.31
N ALA A 137 -2.65 -5.08 8.23
CA ALA A 137 -3.09 -5.82 9.40
C ALA A 137 -1.92 -6.40 10.19
N ASP A 138 -0.86 -6.86 9.52
CA ASP A 138 0.36 -7.33 10.17
C ASP A 138 1.11 -6.19 10.86
N ILE A 139 1.36 -5.09 10.15
CA ILE A 139 2.05 -3.90 10.70
C ILE A 139 1.37 -3.36 11.96
N GLU A 140 0.05 -3.47 12.06
CA GLU A 140 -0.71 -3.04 13.25
C GLU A 140 -0.73 -4.06 14.39
N SER A 141 -0.41 -5.31 14.08
CA SER A 141 -0.44 -6.42 15.04
C SER A 141 0.93 -6.73 15.66
N TYR A 142 2.01 -6.09 15.22
CA TYR A 142 3.36 -6.34 15.73
C TYR A 142 4.08 -5.06 16.16
N ASP A 143 4.85 -5.14 17.25
CA ASP A 143 5.86 -4.11 17.53
C ASP A 143 7.10 -4.30 16.64
N PRO A 144 8.01 -3.30 16.58
CA PRO A 144 9.24 -3.41 15.78
C PRO A 144 10.22 -4.53 16.21
N ASP A 145 10.08 -5.09 17.41
CA ASP A 145 10.87 -6.26 17.88
C ASP A 145 10.22 -7.59 17.47
N GLY A 146 9.03 -7.56 16.85
CA GLY A 146 8.29 -8.74 16.42
C GLY A 146 7.40 -9.36 17.51
N THR A 147 7.10 -8.63 18.59
CA THR A 147 6.09 -9.06 19.56
C THR A 147 4.71 -8.97 18.93
N PHE A 148 3.95 -10.07 18.92
CA PHE A 148 2.60 -10.12 18.39
C PHE A 148 1.54 -9.67 19.41
N TYR A 149 0.61 -8.82 18.96
CA TYR A 149 -0.52 -8.28 19.71
C TYR A 149 -1.84 -8.69 19.03
N PRO A 150 -2.37 -9.89 19.33
CA PRO A 150 -3.50 -10.47 18.61
C PRO A 150 -4.81 -9.65 18.72
N ASN A 151 -4.93 -8.89 19.81
CA ASN A 151 -6.13 -8.12 20.16
C ASN A 151 -5.96 -6.62 19.89
N ASP A 152 -4.91 -6.19 19.19
CA ASP A 152 -4.82 -4.80 18.75
C ASP A 152 -5.78 -4.58 17.56
N ASN A 153 -6.34 -3.38 17.50
CA ASN A 153 -7.42 -2.96 16.61
C ASN A 153 -7.01 -1.67 15.86
N GLY A 154 -5.72 -1.52 15.58
CA GLY A 154 -5.15 -0.33 14.96
C GLY A 154 -4.96 0.86 15.92
N ALA A 155 -5.59 0.85 17.11
CA ALA A 155 -5.38 1.88 18.13
C ALA A 155 -3.98 1.85 18.75
N CYS A 156 -3.23 0.75 18.53
CA CYS A 156 -1.88 0.56 19.04
C CYS A 156 -1.80 0.71 20.56
N SER A 157 -2.57 -0.12 21.26
CA SER A 157 -2.60 -0.17 22.72
C SER A 157 -1.20 -0.37 23.34
N TRP A 158 -0.34 -1.09 22.63
CA TRP A 158 1.04 -1.38 22.98
C TRP A 158 2.01 -0.21 22.70
N CYS A 159 1.68 0.70 21.76
CA CYS A 159 2.56 1.80 21.35
C CYS A 159 3.02 2.65 22.54
N SER A 160 2.13 2.99 23.46
CA SER A 160 2.47 3.86 24.60
C SER A 160 3.59 3.28 25.48
N THR A 161 3.59 1.96 25.67
CA THR A 161 4.61 1.25 26.43
C THR A 161 5.91 1.18 25.63
N TRP A 162 5.82 0.87 24.34
CA TRP A 162 6.96 0.81 23.43
C TRP A 162 7.69 2.17 23.34
N CYS A 163 6.93 3.25 23.16
CA CYS A 163 7.42 4.61 23.03
C CYS A 163 7.92 5.22 24.34
N ALA A 164 7.75 4.54 25.48
CA ALA A 164 8.34 4.98 26.74
C ALA A 164 9.87 4.78 26.77
N SER A 165 10.39 3.84 25.97
CA SER A 165 11.83 3.56 25.84
C SER A 165 12.38 3.76 24.42
N HIS A 166 11.55 4.09 23.43
CA HIS A 166 11.94 4.29 22.04
C HIS A 166 11.43 5.62 21.49
N GLU A 167 12.16 6.20 20.53
CA GLU A 167 11.69 7.37 19.81
C GLU A 167 10.53 6.99 18.87
N CYS A 168 9.40 7.66 19.05
CA CYS A 168 8.21 7.47 18.22
C CYS A 168 7.80 8.80 17.59
N PRO A 169 7.74 8.90 16.26
CA PRO A 169 7.28 10.11 15.60
C PRO A 169 5.79 10.34 15.87
N SER A 170 5.43 11.61 16.09
CA SER A 170 4.05 12.07 16.11
C SER A 170 3.57 12.48 14.72
N CYS A 171 2.27 12.44 14.49
CA CYS A 171 1.63 12.91 13.26
C CYS A 171 0.39 13.76 13.59
N GLY A 172 -0.09 14.56 12.63
CA GLY A 172 -1.30 15.37 12.81
C GLY A 172 -2.57 14.53 12.84
N SER A 173 -2.68 13.58 11.90
CA SER A 173 -3.77 12.62 11.81
C SER A 173 -3.28 11.35 11.12
N CYS A 174 -3.91 10.22 11.47
CA CYS A 174 -3.68 8.92 10.85
C CYS A 174 -5.04 8.22 10.82
N SER A 175 -5.65 8.12 9.64
CA SER A 175 -6.96 7.49 9.51
C SER A 175 -6.86 6.00 9.83
N HIS A 176 -7.81 5.49 10.62
CA HIS A 176 -7.93 4.08 10.99
C HIS A 176 -6.70 3.48 11.69
N SER A 177 -5.80 4.30 12.24
CA SER A 177 -4.58 3.78 12.87
C SER A 177 -3.92 4.80 13.81
N HIS A 178 -2.97 4.34 14.61
CA HIS A 178 -2.14 5.19 15.46
C HIS A 178 -0.98 5.81 14.65
N CYS A 179 -0.55 7.04 14.98
CA CYS A 179 0.53 7.74 14.26
C CYS A 179 1.83 6.92 14.11
N PHE A 180 2.20 6.17 15.15
CA PHE A 180 3.37 5.31 15.08
C PHE A 180 3.22 4.20 14.02
N ASN A 181 2.04 3.60 13.93
CA ASN A 181 1.74 2.59 12.92
C ASN A 181 1.67 3.20 11.53
N CYS A 182 1.14 4.42 11.36
CA CYS A 182 1.25 5.16 10.08
C CYS A 182 2.72 5.32 9.64
N TYR A 183 3.61 5.66 10.56
CA TYR A 183 5.04 5.75 10.25
C TYR A 183 5.65 4.38 9.88
N ASN A 184 5.25 3.32 10.58
CA ASN A 184 5.68 1.95 10.25
C ASN A 184 5.17 1.50 8.87
N LYS A 185 3.91 1.82 8.52
CA LYS A 185 3.34 1.62 7.19
C LYS A 185 4.15 2.33 6.12
N GLY A 186 4.50 3.60 6.33
CA GLY A 186 5.36 4.35 5.42
C GLY A 186 6.74 3.70 5.22
N LYS A 187 7.39 3.25 6.29
CA LYS A 187 8.67 2.51 6.20
C LYS A 187 8.53 1.21 5.40
N ALA A 188 7.49 0.43 5.69
CA ALA A 188 7.22 -0.83 5.01
C ALA A 188 6.91 -0.61 3.53
N PHE A 189 6.15 0.43 3.18
CA PHE A 189 5.87 0.82 1.80
C PHE A 189 7.15 1.12 1.03
N TRP A 190 8.02 1.98 1.57
CA TRP A 190 9.31 2.30 0.92
C TRP A 190 10.23 1.08 0.80
N TRP A 191 10.26 0.23 1.82
CA TRP A 191 11.02 -1.01 1.78
C TRP A 191 10.50 -1.93 0.66
N MET A 192 9.19 -2.13 0.55
CA MET A 192 8.55 -2.93 -0.49
C MET A 192 8.87 -2.39 -1.89
N LEU A 193 8.69 -1.08 -2.12
CA LEU A 193 9.01 -0.48 -3.42
C LEU A 193 10.49 -0.63 -3.79
N ALA A 194 11.40 -0.45 -2.84
CA ALA A 194 12.83 -0.65 -3.09
C ALA A 194 13.14 -2.10 -3.50
N ARG A 195 12.48 -3.08 -2.87
CA ARG A 195 12.61 -4.51 -3.21
C ARG A 195 12.06 -4.79 -4.61
N MET A 196 10.91 -4.24 -4.95
CA MET A 196 10.31 -4.35 -6.29
C MET A 196 11.20 -3.71 -7.37
N ALA A 197 11.90 -2.63 -7.05
CA ALA A 197 12.88 -1.98 -7.93
C ALA A 197 14.22 -2.73 -8.04
N GLY A 198 14.37 -3.89 -7.38
CA GLY A 198 15.53 -4.77 -7.50
C GLY A 198 16.60 -4.62 -6.40
N TRP A 199 16.33 -3.89 -5.32
CA TRP A 199 17.21 -3.92 -4.15
C TRP A 199 17.20 -5.33 -3.52
N ASP A 200 18.38 -5.89 -3.27
CA ASP A 200 18.56 -7.24 -2.75
C ASP A 200 18.14 -7.44 -1.28
N GLY A 201 17.74 -6.37 -0.60
CA GLY A 201 17.23 -6.42 0.77
C GLY A 201 18.33 -6.58 1.81
N THR A 202 19.59 -6.48 1.40
CA THR A 202 20.72 -6.43 2.32
C THR A 202 21.02 -4.98 2.66
N ALA A 203 21.08 -4.68 3.96
CA ALA A 203 21.78 -3.49 4.40
C ALA A 203 23.24 -3.74 4.05
N GLY A 204 23.73 -3.10 2.98
CA GLY A 204 25.16 -3.12 2.69
C GLY A 204 25.91 -2.77 3.97
N ASP A 205 26.94 -3.55 4.29
CA ASP A 205 27.78 -3.36 5.48
C ASP A 205 27.95 -1.86 5.76
N ALA A 206 27.62 -1.47 6.99
CA ALA A 206 27.59 -0.08 7.44
C ALA A 206 28.66 0.77 6.76
N CYS A 207 28.23 1.82 6.06
CA CYS A 207 29.15 2.82 5.53
C CYS A 207 30.00 3.37 6.70
N PRO A 208 31.34 3.20 6.69
CA PRO A 208 32.22 3.71 7.74
C PRO A 208 32.23 5.25 7.78
#